data_AF-A0AAD3TVJ7-F1
#
_entry.id   AF-A0AAD3TVJ7-F1
#
_cell.length_a   1.000
_cell.length_b   1.000
_cell.length_c   1.000
_cell.angle_alpha   90.00
_cell.angle_beta   90.00
_cell.angle_gamma   90.00
#
_symmetry.space_group_name_H-M   'P 1'
#
loop_
_entity.id
_entity.type
_entity.pdbx_description
1 polymer ?
#
loop_
_entity_poly.entity_id
_entity_poly.type
_entity_poly.pdbx_seq_one_letter_code
_entity_poly.pdbx_strand_id
1 'polypeptide(L)'
;MRSPLILLLLLQFAIMCHRMNCPNDGKPTWWGCGNHIEKVLADVPVEDRCTCEHVPIVNIPGAKFMKTVKKRNPEEKAPGASVPAHDGL
;
A
#
# COMPACT_ATOMS: atom_id res chain seq x y z
N MET A 1 27.91 -15.80 -9.56
CA MET A 1 27.84 -14.56 -10.37
C MET A 1 26.40 -14.06 -10.33
N ARG A 2 26.07 -13.17 -9.37
CA ARG A 2 24.71 -12.65 -9.21
C ARG A 2 24.50 -11.58 -10.29
N SER A 3 23.77 -11.93 -11.35
CA SER A 3 23.53 -11.06 -12.49
C SER A 3 22.95 -9.71 -12.01
N PRO A 4 23.58 -8.56 -12.34
CA PRO A 4 23.11 -7.24 -11.92
C PRO A 4 21.72 -6.91 -12.47
N LEU A 5 21.25 -7.65 -13.48
CA LEU A 5 19.92 -7.52 -14.05
C LEU A 5 18.79 -7.89 -13.07
N ILE A 6 19.01 -8.86 -12.17
CA ILE A 6 18.00 -9.27 -11.17
C ILE A 6 17.81 -8.17 -10.12
N LEU A 7 18.90 -7.51 -9.70
CA LEU A 7 18.84 -6.37 -8.77
C LEU A 7 18.16 -5.15 -9.42
N LEU A 8 18.39 -4.92 -10.72
CA LEU A 8 17.73 -3.87 -11.49
C LEU A 8 16.24 -4.14 -11.72
N LEU A 9 15.81 -5.40 -11.84
CA LEU A 9 14.39 -5.75 -12.01
C LEU A 9 13.59 -5.53 -10.71
N LEU A 10 14.17 -5.87 -9.56
CA LEU A 10 13.55 -5.69 -8.24
C LEU A 10 13.32 -4.20 -7.88
N LEU A 11 14.17 -3.30 -8.36
CA LEU A 11 14.05 -1.86 -8.13
C LEU A 11 12.87 -1.20 -8.87
N GLN A 12 12.38 -1.79 -9.97
CA GLN A 12 11.34 -1.16 -10.81
C GLN A 12 9.92 -1.44 -10.28
N PHE A 13 9.74 -2.55 -9.55
CA PHE A 13 8.46 -2.91 -8.94
C PHE A 13 8.09 -2.00 -7.75
N ALA A 14 9.06 -1.31 -7.14
CA ALA A 14 8.81 -0.41 -6.01
C ALA A 14 8.05 0.87 -6.40
N ILE A 15 8.04 1.26 -7.69
CA ILE A 15 7.44 2.51 -8.15
C ILE A 15 5.97 2.34 -8.56
N MET A 16 5.53 1.12 -8.90
CA MET A 16 4.17 0.85 -9.35
C MET A 16 3.19 0.83 -8.17
N CYS A 17 1.94 1.25 -8.43
CA CYS A 17 0.89 1.04 -7.44
C CYS A 17 0.76 -0.44 -7.15
N HIS A 18 0.71 -0.79 -5.87
CA HIS A 18 0.54 -2.17 -5.42
C HIS A 18 -0.45 -2.21 -4.27
N ARG A 19 -0.97 -3.42 -4.00
CA ARG A 19 -1.92 -3.66 -2.91
C ARG A 19 -1.18 -3.82 -1.59
N MET A 20 -1.82 -3.37 -0.53
CA MET A 20 -1.41 -3.61 0.86
C MET A 20 -2.62 -3.61 1.78
N ASN A 21 -2.43 -4.03 3.02
CA ASN A 21 -3.39 -3.81 4.09
C ASN A 21 -3.17 -2.43 4.71
N CYS A 22 -4.26 -1.73 4.96
CA CYS A 22 -4.23 -0.44 5.62
C CYS A 22 -3.80 -0.58 7.09
N PRO A 23 -2.86 0.24 7.57
CA PRO A 23 -2.39 0.17 8.96
C PRO A 23 -3.45 0.66 9.97
N ASN A 24 -4.50 1.35 9.51
CA ASN A 24 -5.53 1.90 10.37
C ASN A 24 -6.68 0.92 10.64
N ASP A 25 -7.14 0.20 9.61
CA ASP A 25 -8.36 -0.62 9.65
C ASP A 25 -8.15 -2.07 9.17
N GLY A 26 -6.95 -2.41 8.67
CA GLY A 26 -6.62 -3.75 8.16
C GLY A 26 -7.19 -4.07 6.78
N LYS A 27 -8.06 -3.21 6.22
CA LYS A 27 -8.72 -3.45 4.93
C LYS A 27 -7.73 -3.33 3.75
N PRO A 28 -7.96 -4.05 2.64
CA PRO A 28 -7.18 -3.87 1.42
C PRO A 28 -7.20 -2.42 0.92
N THR A 29 -6.01 -1.90 0.61
CA THR A 29 -5.74 -0.56 0.11
C THR A 29 -4.57 -0.58 -0.88
N TRP A 30 -4.11 0.58 -1.31
CA TRP A 30 -3.02 0.74 -2.28
C TRP A 30 -2.03 1.83 -1.83
N TRP A 31 -0.76 1.70 -2.23
CA TRP A 31 0.28 2.74 -2.18
C TRP A 31 0.89 2.88 -3.57
N GLY A 32 1.23 4.10 -3.97
CA GLY A 32 1.77 4.39 -5.30
C GLY A 32 1.28 5.73 -5.84
N CYS A 33 1.11 5.88 -7.16
CA CYS A 33 0.70 7.15 -7.78
C CYS A 33 -0.82 7.42 -7.81
N GLY A 34 -1.65 6.38 -7.66
CA GLY A 34 -3.12 6.49 -7.65
C GLY A 34 -3.81 6.30 -8.99
N ASN A 35 -3.06 6.15 -10.10
CA ASN A 35 -3.67 5.94 -11.42
C ASN A 35 -4.10 4.49 -11.69
N HIS A 36 -3.72 3.56 -10.81
CA HIS A 36 -3.92 2.13 -11.03
C HIS A 36 -4.78 1.47 -9.95
N ILE A 37 -5.53 2.25 -9.16
CA ILE A 37 -6.28 1.77 -7.99
C ILE A 37 -7.26 0.67 -8.40
N GLU A 38 -8.05 0.89 -9.44
CA GLU A 38 -9.05 -0.08 -9.91
C GLU A 38 -8.42 -1.39 -10.36
N LYS A 39 -7.22 -1.33 -10.95
CA LYS A 39 -6.49 -2.55 -11.36
C LYS A 39 -5.88 -3.27 -10.15
N VAL A 40 -5.35 -2.53 -9.20
CA VAL A 40 -4.70 -3.06 -7.98
C VAL A 40 -5.72 -3.71 -7.04
N LEU A 41 -6.96 -3.19 -7.03
CA LEU A 41 -8.05 -3.66 -6.18
C LEU A 41 -9.15 -4.38 -6.97
N ALA A 42 -8.87 -4.84 -8.19
CA ALA A 42 -9.88 -5.40 -9.10
C ALA A 42 -10.67 -6.58 -8.50
N ASP A 43 -10.01 -7.45 -7.72
CA ASP A 43 -10.62 -8.59 -7.03
C ASP A 43 -11.11 -8.27 -5.60
N VAL A 44 -11.05 -7.00 -5.18
CA VAL A 44 -11.59 -6.56 -3.88
C VAL A 44 -12.94 -5.85 -4.12
N PRO A 45 -14.06 -6.37 -3.56
CA PRO A 45 -15.35 -5.68 -3.56
C PRO A 45 -15.22 -4.27 -2.99
N VAL A 46 -15.98 -3.30 -3.52
CA VAL A 46 -15.81 -1.88 -3.16
C VAL A 46 -16.05 -1.65 -1.66
N GLU A 47 -17.00 -2.37 -1.08
CA GLU A 47 -17.36 -2.39 0.34
C GLU A 47 -16.22 -2.87 1.27
N ASP A 48 -15.36 -3.74 0.75
CA ASP A 48 -14.23 -4.32 1.48
C ASP A 48 -12.95 -3.48 1.34
N ARG A 49 -12.94 -2.49 0.45
CA ARG A 49 -11.80 -1.58 0.28
C ARG A 49 -11.69 -0.61 1.46
N CYS A 50 -10.46 -0.25 1.80
CA CYS A 50 -10.17 0.81 2.74
C CYS A 50 -10.67 2.17 2.23
N THR A 51 -11.28 2.96 3.10
CA THR A 51 -11.78 4.32 2.80
C THR A 51 -10.97 5.42 3.49
N CYS A 52 -9.85 5.07 4.14
CA CYS A 52 -8.98 6.04 4.79
C CYS A 52 -8.38 7.04 3.77
N GLU A 53 -8.13 8.26 4.24
CA GLU A 53 -7.51 9.34 3.44
C GLU A 53 -6.10 8.96 2.96
N HIS A 54 -5.83 9.13 1.66
CA HIS A 54 -4.50 9.01 1.08
C HIS A 54 -3.82 10.38 0.94
N VAL A 55 -2.62 10.51 1.49
CA VAL A 55 -1.81 11.73 1.48
C VAL A 55 -0.51 11.53 0.70
N PRO A 56 0.05 12.58 0.07
CA PRO A 56 1.36 12.52 -0.55
C PRO A 56 2.46 12.17 0.45
N ILE A 57 3.44 11.38 0.02
CA ILE A 57 4.64 11.12 0.79
C ILE A 57 5.59 12.30 0.61
N VAL A 58 5.52 13.25 1.55
CA VAL A 58 6.43 14.39 1.64
C VAL A 58 7.68 13.96 2.41
N ASN A 59 8.86 14.39 1.98
CA ASN A 59 10.19 14.09 2.58
C ASN A 59 10.91 12.82 2.09
N ILE A 60 10.55 12.25 0.93
CA ILE A 60 11.36 11.22 0.27
C ILE A 60 11.84 11.73 -1.11
N PRO A 61 13.16 11.90 -1.31
CA PRO A 61 13.72 12.24 -2.62
C PRO A 61 13.28 11.22 -3.68
N GLY A 62 12.68 11.70 -4.78
CA GLY A 62 12.21 10.85 -5.88
C GLY A 62 10.79 10.29 -5.73
N ALA A 63 10.15 10.38 -4.56
CA ALA A 63 8.79 9.87 -4.32
C ALA A 63 7.67 10.90 -4.56
N LYS A 64 7.90 11.90 -5.42
CA LYS A 64 7.04 13.10 -5.58
C LYS A 64 5.57 12.80 -5.90
N PHE A 65 5.28 11.62 -6.46
CA PHE A 65 3.93 11.21 -6.85
C PHE A 65 3.35 10.11 -5.98
N MET A 66 4.11 9.59 -5.00
CA MET A 66 3.65 8.50 -4.17
C MET A 66 2.69 9.01 -3.10
N LYS A 67 1.59 8.29 -2.92
CA LYS A 67 0.59 8.49 -1.89
C LYS A 67 0.51 7.26 -1.00
N THR A 68 0.19 7.50 0.27
CA THR A 68 -0.02 6.47 1.29
C THR A 68 -1.21 6.83 2.16
N VAL A 69 -1.74 5.86 2.89
CA VAL A 69 -2.80 6.12 3.87
C VAL A 69 -2.24 6.99 5.00
N LYS A 70 -2.95 8.04 5.36
CA LYS A 70 -2.66 8.86 6.55
C LYS A 70 -2.79 7.99 7.81
N LYS A 71 -1.66 7.72 8.46
CA LYS A 71 -1.63 6.92 9.69
C LYS A 71 -2.34 7.68 10.83
N ARG A 72 -3.28 7.03 11.52
CA ARG A 72 -3.91 7.57 12.74
C ARG A 72 -2.95 7.55 13.92
N ASN A 73 -3.19 8.42 14.92
CA ASN A 73 -2.42 8.37 16.16
C ASN A 73 -2.65 6.99 16.84
N PRO A 74 -1.59 6.30 17.31
CA PRO A 74 -1.71 5.08 18.11
C PRO A 74 -2.74 5.11 19.24
N GLU A 75 -3.01 6.27 19.84
CA GLU A 75 -3.99 6.44 20.92
C GLU A 75 -5.45 6.42 20.43
N GLU A 76 -5.71 6.68 19.14
CA GLU A 76 -7.06 6.68 18.53
C GLU A 76 -7.44 5.31 17.92
N LYS A 77 -6.83 4.22 18.45
CA LYS A 77 -6.99 2.86 17.93
C LYS A 77 -8.46 2.47 17.82
N ALA A 78 -8.91 2.14 16.60
CA ALA A 78 -10.24 1.59 16.39
C ALA A 78 -10.37 0.21 17.06
N PRO A 79 -11.53 -0.10 17.68
CA PRO A 79 -11.86 -1.46 18.07
C PRO A 79 -12.05 -2.32 16.80
N GLY A 80 -11.32 -3.43 16.69
CA GLY A 80 -11.60 -4.48 15.69
C GLY A 80 -10.53 -4.79 14.64
N ALA A 81 -9.30 -4.30 14.75
CA ALA A 81 -8.22 -4.71 13.83
C ALA A 81 -7.72 -6.14 14.15
N SER A 82 -8.47 -7.16 13.73
CA SER A 82 -7.92 -8.50 13.47
C SER A 82 -7.12 -8.43 12.19
N VAL A 83 -5.81 -8.19 12.32
CA VAL A 83 -4.87 -8.37 11.21
C VAL A 83 -4.96 -9.84 10.79
N PRO A 84 -5.36 -10.17 9.54
CA PRO A 84 -5.20 -11.54 9.08
C PRO A 84 -3.70 -11.83 9.01
N ALA A 85 -3.28 -12.87 9.72
CA ALA A 85 -1.97 -13.48 9.54
C ALA A 85 -1.85 -13.85 8.05
N HIS A 86 -0.83 -13.31 7.40
CA HIS A 86 -0.46 -13.70 6.04
C HIS A 86 0.35 -14.98 6.17
N ASP A 87 -0.34 -16.12 6.13
CA ASP A 87 0.25 -17.45 6.01
C ASP A 87 0.51 -17.78 4.53
N GLY A 88 1.78 -18.04 4.17
CA GLY A 88 2.22 -18.76 2.96
C GLY A 88 2.28 -17.95 1.65
N LEU A 89 3.29 -18.08 0.78
CA LEU A 89 4.27 -19.16 0.52
C LEU A 89 5.69 -18.61 0.37
#